data_AF-A0A820XMZ8-F1
#
_entry.id   AF-A0A820XMZ8-F1
#
_cell.length_a   1.000
_cell.length_b   1.000
_cell.length_c   1.000
_cell.angle_alpha   90.00
_cell.angle_beta   90.00
_cell.angle_gamma   90.00
#
_symmetry.space_group_name_H-M   'P 1'
#
loop_
_entity.id
_entity.type
_entity.pdbx_description
1 polymer ?
#
loop_
_entity_poly.entity_id
_entity_poly.type
_entity_poly.pdbx_seq_one_letter_code
_entity_poly.pdbx_strand_id
1 'polypeptide(L)'
;MRLRIFDIILKDILAEASRTGEYEPVHTKKLEEKLEILNKHSIATIGKRFFFKLETENNIKTIVPCGRFSGHLQQSFFVNSFPYEKLIENETISKNAKNLVEKFKFMIQLIRTEKSKRTSVLADVAKSFVKDFRQSGLRTGCTPYMHLIGNHLAEQDENENLTAYDMQGVEKSNDLLSRLYFSSSNRAKTPLRTMMQSLYRRL
;
A
#
# COMPACT_ATOMS: atom_id res chain seq x y z
N MET A 1 5.03 -13.10 3.11
CA MET A 1 4.88 -12.46 1.79
C MET A 1 4.23 -11.08 1.95
N ARG A 2 4.83 -9.99 1.47
CA ARG A 2 4.17 -8.65 1.47
C ARG A 2 3.18 -8.58 0.29
N LEU A 3 1.91 -8.85 0.55
CA LEU A 3 0.84 -8.61 -0.42
C LEU A 3 0.66 -7.10 -0.60
N ARG A 4 1.18 -6.53 -1.69
CA ARG A 4 1.07 -5.08 -1.98
C ARG A 4 -0.28 -4.68 -2.59
N ILE A 5 -1.33 -5.39 -2.21
CA ILE A 5 -2.67 -5.20 -2.77
C ILE A 5 -3.24 -3.84 -2.39
N PHE A 6 -2.98 -3.35 -1.18
CA PHE A 6 -3.37 -1.99 -0.81
C PHE A 6 -2.69 -0.92 -1.67
N ASP A 7 -1.43 -1.12 -2.09
CA ASP A 7 -0.76 -0.18 -3.01
C ASP A 7 -1.45 -0.17 -4.38
N ILE A 8 -1.88 -1.35 -4.85
CA ILE A 8 -2.60 -1.51 -6.12
C ILE A 8 -3.97 -0.81 -6.02
N ILE A 9 -4.74 -1.13 -4.98
CA ILE A 9 -6.06 -0.53 -4.75
C ILE A 9 -5.93 0.99 -4.62
N LEU A 10 -4.95 1.48 -3.85
CA LEU A 10 -4.71 2.91 -3.71
C LEU A 10 -4.38 3.55 -5.06
N LYS A 11 -3.48 2.94 -5.84
CA LYS A 11 -3.12 3.45 -7.16
C LYS A 11 -4.36 3.57 -8.06
N ASP A 12 -5.25 2.58 -8.03
CA ASP A 12 -6.45 2.60 -8.84
C ASP A 12 -7.49 3.61 -8.33
N ILE A 13 -7.63 3.78 -7.01
CA ILE A 13 -8.42 4.86 -6.40
C ILE A 13 -7.89 6.23 -6.82
N LEU A 14 -6.58 6.45 -6.79
CA LEU A 14 -5.97 7.72 -7.19
C LEU A 14 -6.13 7.98 -8.69
N ALA A 15 -6.00 6.95 -9.52
CA ALA A 15 -6.26 7.04 -10.95
C ALA A 15 -7.72 7.45 -11.23
N GLU A 16 -8.68 6.85 -10.51
CA GLU A 16 -10.08 7.23 -10.62
C GLU A 16 -10.35 8.63 -10.06
N ALA A 17 -9.76 8.98 -8.92
CA ALA A 17 -9.89 10.31 -8.32
C ALA A 17 -9.30 11.42 -9.22
N SER A 18 -8.30 11.07 -10.04
CA SER A 18 -7.68 11.97 -11.01
C SER A 18 -8.53 12.18 -12.26
N ARG A 19 -9.48 11.27 -12.55
CA ARG A 19 -10.48 11.48 -13.61
C ARG A 19 -11.52 12.46 -13.10
N THR A 20 -11.66 13.58 -13.78
CA THR A 20 -12.82 14.45 -13.59
C THR A 20 -13.44 14.67 -14.96
N GLY A 21 -14.76 14.65 -15.08
CA GLY A 21 -15.46 14.98 -16.33
C GLY A 21 -15.41 16.48 -16.68
N GLU A 22 -14.46 17.23 -16.14
CA GLU A 22 -14.37 18.69 -16.18
C GLU A 22 -13.10 19.17 -16.88
N TYR A 23 -13.11 20.44 -17.31
CA TYR A 23 -12.05 21.05 -18.10
C TYR A 23 -11.25 22.10 -17.30
N GLU A 24 -9.95 22.15 -17.61
CA GLU A 24 -8.95 23.18 -17.27
C GLU A 24 -8.96 23.76 -15.82
N PRO A 25 -9.61 24.89 -15.47
CA PRO A 25 -9.44 25.48 -14.13
C PRO A 25 -10.25 24.73 -13.06
N VAL A 26 -11.46 24.29 -13.40
CA VAL A 26 -12.36 23.62 -12.45
C VAL A 26 -11.81 22.24 -12.10
N HIS A 27 -11.31 21.53 -13.12
CA HIS A 27 -10.58 20.28 -12.95
C HIS A 27 -9.41 20.43 -11.96
N THR A 28 -8.57 21.45 -12.17
CA THR A 28 -7.40 21.69 -11.31
C THR A 28 -7.83 21.94 -9.86
N LYS A 29 -8.84 22.79 -9.64
CA LYS A 29 -9.32 23.11 -8.30
C LYS A 29 -9.86 21.88 -7.57
N LYS A 30 -10.65 21.04 -8.25
CA LYS A 30 -11.14 19.78 -7.67
C LYS A 30 -10.01 18.83 -7.30
N LEU A 31 -8.99 18.71 -8.13
CA LEU A 31 -7.82 17.88 -7.82
C LEU A 31 -7.06 18.40 -6.60
N GLU A 32 -6.91 19.71 -6.45
CA GLU A 32 -6.30 20.34 -5.28
C GLU A 32 -7.12 20.09 -4.00
N GLU A 33 -8.44 20.19 -4.06
CA GLU A 33 -9.34 19.86 -2.94
C GLU A 33 -9.19 18.39 -2.51
N LYS A 34 -9.19 17.46 -3.48
CA LYS A 34 -8.95 16.03 -3.22
C LYS A 34 -7.57 15.78 -2.62
N LEU A 35 -6.55 16.52 -3.08
CA LEU A 35 -5.18 16.44 -2.57
C LEU A 35 -5.10 16.88 -1.11
N GLU A 36 -5.76 17.98 -0.75
CA GLU A 36 -5.79 18.48 0.63
C GLU A 36 -6.46 17.46 1.56
N ILE A 37 -7.59 16.89 1.13
CA ILE A 37 -8.30 15.83 1.86
C ILE A 37 -7.38 14.62 2.10
N LEU A 38 -6.70 14.14 1.05
CA LEU A 38 -5.78 13.01 1.15
C LEU A 38 -4.60 13.30 2.08
N ASN A 39 -4.02 14.49 2.01
CA ASN A 39 -2.90 14.88 2.86
C ASN A 39 -3.32 15.05 4.32
N LYS A 40 -4.47 15.65 4.58
CA LYS A 40 -5.03 15.75 5.93
C LYS A 40 -5.29 14.37 6.53
N HIS A 41 -5.86 13.46 5.74
CA HIS A 41 -6.08 12.07 6.13
C HIS A 41 -4.76 11.33 6.40
N SER A 42 -3.76 11.51 5.53
CA SER A 42 -2.43 10.91 5.70
C SER A 42 -1.77 11.35 7.00
N ILE A 43 -1.77 12.66 7.29
CA ILE A 43 -1.19 13.20 8.52
C ILE A 43 -1.88 12.62 9.76
N ALA A 44 -3.21 12.49 9.72
CA ALA A 44 -4.00 11.98 10.84
C ALA A 44 -3.78 10.46 11.09
N THR A 45 -3.49 9.69 10.05
CA THR A 45 -3.44 8.21 10.13
C THR A 45 -2.03 7.65 10.20
N ILE A 46 -1.11 8.13 9.36
CA ILE A 46 0.23 7.57 9.17
C ILE A 46 1.36 8.62 9.27
N GLY A 47 1.00 9.89 9.50
CA GLY A 47 1.93 10.99 9.75
C GLY A 47 2.50 11.65 8.49
N LYS A 48 3.37 12.64 8.68
CA LYS A 48 3.87 13.54 7.61
C LYS A 48 4.85 12.91 6.61
N ARG A 49 5.31 11.67 6.85
CA ARG A 49 6.30 11.01 6.00
C ARG A 49 5.71 10.48 4.69
N PHE A 50 4.39 10.44 4.61
CA PHE A 50 3.65 10.05 3.42
C PHE A 50 2.70 11.18 3.07
N PHE A 51 2.74 11.61 1.82
CA PHE A 51 1.90 12.70 1.32
C PHE A 51 1.60 12.47 -0.15
N PHE A 52 0.68 13.24 -0.69
CA PHE A 52 0.28 13.20 -2.08
C PHE A 52 0.64 14.53 -2.73
N LYS A 53 1.00 14.48 -4.00
CA LYS A 53 1.20 15.67 -4.84
C LYS A 53 0.49 15.50 -6.17
N LEU A 54 0.34 16.60 -6.89
CA LEU A 54 -0.04 16.57 -8.30
C LEU A 54 1.23 16.44 -9.15
N GLU A 55 1.20 15.49 -10.07
CA GLU A 55 2.16 15.40 -11.17
C GLU A 55 1.44 15.74 -12.48
N THR A 56 2.14 16.48 -13.35
CA THR A 56 1.62 16.80 -14.68
C THR A 56 2.46 16.06 -15.70
N GLU A 57 1.83 15.18 -16.47
CA GLU A 57 2.45 14.45 -17.56
C GLU A 57 1.59 14.63 -18.80
N ASN A 58 2.17 15.11 -19.91
CA ASN A 58 1.45 15.38 -21.16
C ASN A 58 0.18 16.24 -20.99
N ASN A 59 0.27 17.33 -20.19
CA ASN A 59 -0.85 18.20 -19.81
C ASN A 59 -1.97 17.54 -18.99
N ILE A 60 -1.78 16.29 -18.55
CA ILE A 60 -2.72 15.60 -17.66
C ILE A 60 -2.20 15.70 -16.22
N LYS A 61 -3.01 16.28 -15.33
CA LYS A 61 -2.72 16.34 -13.90
C LYS A 61 -3.22 15.07 -13.23
N THR A 62 -2.35 14.41 -12.46
CA THR A 62 -2.69 13.19 -11.73
C THR A 62 -2.21 13.28 -10.29
N ILE A 63 -2.98 12.68 -9.37
CA ILE A 63 -2.61 12.58 -7.96
C ILE A 63 -1.68 11.39 -7.79
N VAL A 64 -0.48 11.63 -7.27
CA VAL A 64 0.50 10.57 -7.02
C VAL A 64 0.91 10.50 -5.55
N PRO A 65 1.14 9.29 -5.01
CA PRO A 65 1.65 9.12 -3.66
C PRO A 65 3.17 9.37 -3.61
N CYS A 66 3.61 10.13 -2.61
CA CYS A 66 5.01 10.36 -2.28
C CYS A 66 5.39 9.60 -1.00
N GLY A 67 6.35 8.70 -1.14
CA GLY A 67 6.79 7.80 -0.07
C GLY A 67 6.38 6.36 -0.34
N ARG A 68 6.78 5.44 0.55
CA ARG A 68 6.44 4.02 0.46
C ARG A 68 5.63 3.62 1.68
N PHE A 69 4.52 2.92 1.45
CA PHE A 69 3.80 2.23 2.50
C PHE A 69 4.62 1.07 3.05
N SER A 70 4.72 0.98 4.38
CA SER A 70 4.98 -0.31 5.00
C SER A 70 3.66 -1.08 5.12
N GLY A 71 3.69 -2.40 5.16
CA GLY A 71 2.46 -3.22 5.28
C GLY A 71 1.61 -2.89 6.52
N HIS A 72 2.24 -2.39 7.59
CA HIS A 72 1.53 -1.91 8.78
C HIS A 72 0.79 -0.58 8.49
N LEU A 73 1.45 0.35 7.81
CA LEU A 73 0.87 1.66 7.48
C LEU A 73 -0.30 1.54 6.51
N GLN A 74 -0.35 0.52 5.65
CA GLN A 74 -1.48 0.31 4.73
C GLN A 74 -2.79 0.05 5.49
N GLN A 75 -2.75 -0.77 6.54
CA GLN A 75 -3.94 -1.05 7.35
C GLN A 75 -4.39 0.19 8.13
N SER A 76 -3.44 0.96 8.66
CA SER A 76 -3.72 2.20 9.39
C SER A 76 -4.21 3.33 8.49
N PHE A 77 -3.83 3.34 7.22
CA PHE A 77 -4.25 4.35 6.27
C PHE A 77 -5.69 4.14 5.80
N PHE A 78 -6.06 2.90 5.50
CA PHE A 78 -7.42 2.55 5.10
C PHE A 78 -8.32 2.33 6.33
N VAL A 79 -8.48 3.30 7.22
CA VAL A 79 -9.44 3.21 8.34
C VAL A 79 -10.88 3.45 7.88
N ASN A 80 -11.86 3.21 8.76
CA ASN A 80 -13.29 3.42 8.46
C ASN A 80 -13.61 4.84 7.98
N SER A 81 -12.80 5.82 8.37
CA SER A 81 -12.90 7.23 7.97
C SER A 81 -12.18 7.58 6.67
N PHE A 82 -11.63 6.61 5.92
CA PHE A 82 -11.01 6.89 4.63
C PHE A 82 -12.02 7.57 3.68
N PRO A 83 -11.66 8.71 3.05
CA PRO A 83 -12.63 9.60 2.44
C PRO A 83 -13.05 9.19 1.00
N TYR A 84 -13.49 7.94 0.78
CA TYR A 84 -13.83 7.41 -0.55
C TYR A 84 -14.76 8.33 -1.35
N GLU A 85 -15.88 8.73 -0.75
CA GLU A 85 -16.93 9.56 -1.38
C GLU A 85 -16.46 10.96 -1.75
N LYS A 86 -15.43 11.47 -1.06
CA LYS A 86 -14.84 12.78 -1.39
C LYS A 86 -13.80 12.69 -2.51
N LEU A 87 -13.30 11.49 -2.81
CA LEU A 87 -12.27 11.26 -3.81
C LEU A 87 -12.85 10.77 -5.13
N ILE A 88 -13.83 9.87 -5.06
CA ILE A 88 -14.46 9.22 -6.21
C ILE A 88 -15.89 9.75 -6.32
N GLU A 89 -16.16 10.51 -7.39
CA GLU A 89 -17.46 11.14 -7.63
C GLU A 89 -18.55 10.11 -7.95
N ASN A 90 -18.19 9.00 -8.60
CA ASN A 90 -19.12 7.92 -8.87
C ASN A 90 -19.41 7.13 -7.58
N GLU A 91 -20.61 7.30 -7.03
CA GLU A 91 -21.06 6.66 -5.79
C GLU A 91 -20.94 5.13 -5.83
N THR A 92 -21.23 4.51 -6.98
CA THR A 92 -21.14 3.05 -7.13
C THR A 92 -19.69 2.59 -7.04
N ILE A 93 -18.78 3.26 -7.74
CA ILE A 93 -17.34 2.94 -7.70
C ILE A 93 -16.78 3.21 -6.30
N SER A 94 -17.16 4.32 -5.66
CA SER A 94 -16.78 4.67 -4.29
C SER A 94 -17.16 3.58 -3.29
N LYS A 95 -18.43 3.14 -3.32
CA LYS A 95 -18.94 2.06 -2.46
C LYS A 95 -18.21 0.74 -2.72
N ASN A 96 -18.00 0.40 -3.99
CA ASN A 96 -17.30 -0.83 -4.35
C ASN A 96 -15.83 -0.81 -3.89
N ALA A 97 -15.13 0.31 -4.05
CA ALA A 97 -13.76 0.48 -3.57
C ALA A 97 -13.67 0.28 -2.04
N LYS A 98 -14.60 0.87 -1.28
CA LYS A 98 -14.69 0.65 0.17
C LYS A 98 -14.90 -0.83 0.53
N ASN A 99 -15.89 -1.47 -0.09
CA ASN A 99 -16.17 -2.89 0.15
C ASN A 99 -14.96 -3.78 -0.16
N LEU A 100 -14.24 -3.44 -1.23
CA LEU A 100 -13.06 -4.17 -1.65
C LEU A 100 -11.93 -4.08 -0.63
N VAL A 101 -11.67 -2.89 -0.10
CA VAL A 101 -10.70 -2.67 0.98
C VAL A 101 -11.07 -3.45 2.23
N GLU A 102 -12.34 -3.40 2.66
CA GLU A 102 -12.81 -4.15 3.83
C GLU A 102 -12.68 -5.66 3.64
N LYS A 103 -13.03 -6.17 2.44
CA LYS A 103 -12.87 -7.59 2.11
C LYS A 103 -11.39 -8.00 2.13
N PHE A 104 -10.48 -7.15 1.64
CA PHE A 104 -9.05 -7.42 1.71
C PHE A 104 -8.53 -7.43 3.16
N LYS A 105 -8.97 -6.49 4.01
CA LYS A 105 -8.63 -6.52 5.44
C LYS A 105 -9.11 -7.80 6.11
N PHE A 106 -10.33 -8.24 5.81
CA PHE A 106 -10.89 -9.48 6.32
C PHE A 106 -10.05 -10.69 5.91
N MET A 107 -9.60 -10.76 4.65
CA MET A 107 -8.65 -11.81 4.23
C MET A 107 -7.34 -11.78 5.02
N ILE A 108 -6.75 -10.60 5.26
CA ILE A 108 -5.54 -10.53 6.10
C ILE A 108 -5.82 -11.02 7.52
N GLN A 109 -6.98 -10.67 8.09
CA GLN A 109 -7.39 -11.16 9.41
C GLN A 109 -7.53 -12.68 9.42
N LEU A 110 -8.18 -13.27 8.42
CA LEU A 110 -8.29 -14.72 8.25
C LEU A 110 -6.93 -15.39 8.14
N ILE A 111 -6.00 -14.85 7.34
CA ILE A 111 -4.63 -15.41 7.23
C ILE A 111 -3.91 -15.40 8.59
N ARG A 112 -4.27 -14.50 9.51
CA ARG A 112 -3.68 -14.44 10.86
C ARG A 112 -4.31 -15.39 11.87
N THR A 113 -5.50 -15.95 11.61
CA THR A 113 -6.12 -16.94 12.51
C THR A 113 -5.47 -18.31 12.37
N GLU A 114 -5.71 -19.23 13.30
CA GLU A 114 -5.22 -20.61 13.18
C GLU A 114 -5.76 -21.28 11.91
N LYS A 115 -4.92 -22.06 11.21
CA LYS A 115 -5.27 -22.73 9.95
C LYS A 115 -6.58 -23.53 10.06
N SER A 116 -6.76 -24.27 11.16
CA SER A 116 -7.97 -25.06 11.45
C SER A 116 -9.27 -24.25 11.45
N LYS A 117 -9.20 -22.93 11.65
CA LYS A 117 -10.35 -22.01 11.72
C LYS A 117 -10.64 -21.28 10.41
N ARG A 118 -9.79 -21.41 9.38
CA ARG A 118 -9.89 -20.66 8.11
C ARG A 118 -9.92 -21.53 6.85
N THR A 119 -9.64 -22.83 6.97
CA THR A 119 -9.74 -23.80 5.86
C THR A 119 -11.08 -23.66 5.14
N SER A 120 -11.08 -23.75 3.81
CA SER A 120 -12.17 -23.47 2.86
C SER A 120 -12.71 -22.04 2.81
N VAL A 121 -12.84 -21.34 3.94
CA VAL A 121 -13.34 -19.95 4.00
C VAL A 121 -12.42 -18.99 3.25
N LEU A 122 -11.10 -19.12 3.41
CA LEU A 122 -10.13 -18.23 2.76
C LEU A 122 -10.21 -18.31 1.22
N ALA A 123 -10.43 -19.52 0.67
CA ALA A 123 -10.54 -19.74 -0.77
C ALA A 123 -11.76 -19.03 -1.37
N ASP A 124 -12.91 -19.15 -0.71
CA ASP A 124 -14.16 -18.51 -1.14
C ASP A 124 -14.06 -16.99 -1.08
N VAL A 125 -13.49 -16.47 0.01
CA VAL A 125 -13.28 -15.02 0.17
C VAL A 125 -12.30 -14.49 -0.87
N ALA A 126 -11.22 -15.21 -1.17
CA ALA A 126 -10.22 -14.81 -2.17
C ALA A 126 -10.80 -14.78 -3.60
N LYS A 127 -11.56 -15.81 -3.99
CA LYS A 127 -12.26 -15.84 -5.28
C LYS A 127 -13.29 -14.71 -5.38
N SER A 128 -14.07 -14.50 -4.32
CA SER A 128 -15.03 -13.40 -4.26
C SER A 128 -14.35 -12.04 -4.34
N PHE A 129 -13.21 -11.85 -3.68
CA PHE A 129 -12.44 -10.61 -3.74
C PHE A 129 -11.98 -10.28 -5.15
N VAL A 130 -11.46 -11.24 -5.91
CA VAL A 130 -11.05 -11.01 -7.31
C VAL A 130 -12.24 -10.70 -8.21
N LYS A 131 -13.38 -11.35 -7.98
CA LYS A 131 -14.63 -11.04 -8.70
C LYS A 131 -15.07 -9.60 -8.42
N ASP A 132 -15.12 -9.21 -7.15
CA ASP A 132 -15.50 -7.86 -6.74
C ASP A 132 -14.51 -6.82 -7.28
N PHE A 133 -13.21 -7.13 -7.32
CA PHE A 133 -12.20 -6.25 -7.92
C PHE A 133 -12.51 -5.96 -9.38
N ARG A 134 -12.79 -7.00 -10.18
CA ARG A 134 -13.16 -6.85 -11.59
C ARG A 134 -14.45 -6.04 -11.78
N GLN A 135 -15.39 -6.15 -10.84
CA GLN A 135 -16.68 -5.47 -10.89
C GLN A 135 -16.67 -4.08 -10.23
N SER A 136 -15.57 -3.69 -9.58
CA SER A 136 -15.52 -2.48 -8.76
C SER A 136 -15.59 -1.18 -9.56
N GLY A 137 -15.27 -1.23 -10.87
CA GLY A 137 -15.08 -0.05 -11.71
C GLY A 137 -13.70 0.61 -11.55
N LEU A 138 -12.89 0.16 -10.58
CA LEU A 138 -11.46 0.46 -10.54
C LEU A 138 -10.74 -0.23 -11.69
N ARG A 139 -9.56 0.28 -12.08
CA ARG A 139 -8.84 -0.15 -13.29
C ARG A 139 -8.63 -1.69 -13.30
N THR A 140 -8.97 -2.33 -14.41
CA THR A 140 -9.16 -3.79 -14.54
C THR A 140 -7.88 -4.63 -14.72
N GLY A 141 -6.71 -4.06 -14.46
CA GLY A 141 -5.43 -4.76 -14.66
C GLY A 141 -5.22 -5.88 -13.66
N CYS A 142 -5.06 -7.12 -14.13
CA CYS A 142 -4.67 -8.25 -13.28
C CYS A 142 -3.20 -8.12 -12.90
N THR A 143 -2.91 -7.57 -11.72
CA THR A 143 -1.54 -7.49 -11.20
C THR A 143 -1.06 -8.85 -10.69
N PRO A 144 0.27 -9.10 -10.63
CA PRO A 144 0.80 -10.36 -10.12
C PRO A 144 0.29 -10.73 -8.72
N TYR A 145 0.12 -9.75 -7.83
CA TYR A 145 -0.45 -9.98 -6.49
C TYR A 145 -1.94 -10.35 -6.54
N MET A 146 -2.72 -9.74 -7.44
CA MET A 146 -4.12 -10.08 -7.62
C MET A 146 -4.29 -11.51 -8.18
N HIS A 147 -3.40 -11.90 -9.10
CA HIS A 147 -3.32 -13.27 -9.62
C HIS A 147 -2.97 -14.28 -8.51
N LEU A 148 -1.98 -13.97 -7.67
CA LEU A 148 -1.59 -14.80 -6.52
C LEU A 148 -2.77 -15.02 -5.57
N ILE A 149 -3.53 -13.98 -5.26
CA ILE A 149 -4.71 -14.11 -4.38
C ILE A 149 -5.81 -14.97 -5.02
N GLY A 150 -6.14 -14.71 -6.28
CA GLY A 150 -7.25 -15.39 -6.93
C GLY A 150 -7.03 -16.88 -7.18
N ASN A 151 -5.78 -17.27 -7.45
CA ASN A 151 -5.47 -18.60 -7.96
C ASN A 151 -4.65 -19.45 -6.98
N HIS A 152 -3.68 -18.84 -6.29
CA HIS A 152 -2.64 -19.59 -5.57
C HIS A 152 -2.82 -19.57 -4.04
N LEU A 153 -3.54 -18.57 -3.50
CA LEU A 153 -3.67 -18.40 -2.05
C LEU A 153 -4.35 -19.59 -1.36
N ALA A 154 -5.36 -20.18 -1.99
CA ALA A 154 -6.09 -21.33 -1.45
C ALA A 154 -5.21 -22.59 -1.44
N GLU A 155 -4.57 -22.89 -2.57
CA GLU A 155 -3.66 -24.03 -2.71
C GLU A 155 -2.47 -23.92 -1.74
N GLN A 156 -1.92 -22.72 -1.56
CA GLN A 156 -0.86 -22.47 -0.58
C GLN A 156 -1.36 -22.63 0.86
N ASP A 157 -2.57 -22.18 1.20
CA ASP A 157 -3.12 -22.37 2.55
C ASP A 157 -3.41 -23.84 2.86
N GLU A 158 -3.79 -24.65 1.87
CA GLU A 158 -4.01 -26.08 2.04
C GLU A 158 -2.70 -26.83 2.32
N ASN A 159 -1.65 -26.53 1.58
CA ASN A 159 -0.38 -27.27 1.65
C ASN A 159 0.60 -26.71 2.69
N GLU A 160 0.51 -25.43 3.03
CA GLU A 160 1.46 -24.73 3.90
C GLU A 160 0.76 -24.01 5.05
N ASN A 161 1.53 -23.54 6.03
CA ASN A 161 1.05 -22.56 6.98
C ASN A 161 1.52 -21.17 6.53
N LEU A 162 0.62 -20.39 5.91
CA LEU A 162 0.93 -19.09 5.32
C LEU A 162 1.64 -18.11 6.28
N THR A 163 1.43 -18.21 7.59
CA THR A 163 2.06 -17.35 8.59
C THR A 163 3.48 -17.78 8.94
N ALA A 164 3.85 -19.05 8.73
CA ALA A 164 5.18 -19.59 9.02
C ALA A 164 6.23 -19.13 8.00
N TYR A 165 5.82 -18.85 6.77
CA TYR A 165 6.69 -18.40 5.67
C TYR A 165 6.64 -16.89 5.42
N ASP A 166 6.23 -16.10 6.43
CA ASP A 166 6.26 -14.65 6.29
C ASP A 166 7.69 -14.10 6.46
N MET A 167 8.08 -13.19 5.56
CA MET A 167 9.41 -12.55 5.58
C MET A 167 9.54 -11.45 6.63
N GLN A 168 8.52 -11.24 7.47
CA GLN A 168 8.54 -10.21 8.52
C GLN A 168 9.71 -10.39 9.49
N GLY A 169 10.10 -11.63 9.82
CA GLY A 169 11.26 -11.90 10.67
C GLY A 169 12.57 -11.38 10.05
N VAL A 170 12.76 -11.64 8.76
CA VAL A 170 13.95 -11.19 8.01
C VAL A 170 13.99 -9.66 7.90
N GLU A 171 12.86 -9.03 7.61
CA GLU A 171 12.76 -7.56 7.50
C GLU A 171 13.05 -6.86 8.84
N LYS A 172 12.55 -7.39 9.96
CA LYS A 172 12.87 -6.87 11.31
C LYS A 172 14.36 -7.02 11.63
N SER A 173 14.98 -8.11 11.20
CA SER A 173 16.42 -8.31 11.33
C SER A 173 17.22 -7.29 10.50
N ASN A 174 16.74 -6.91 9.31
CA ASN A 174 17.36 -5.85 8.51
C ASN A 174 17.25 -4.47 9.17
N ASP A 175 16.11 -4.16 9.81
CA ASP A 175 15.96 -2.94 10.60
C ASP A 175 16.93 -2.92 11.78
N LEU A 176 17.08 -4.05 12.48
CA LEU A 176 18.04 -4.18 13.58
C LEU A 176 19.48 -4.05 13.07
N LEU A 177 19.82 -4.72 11.98
CA LEU A 177 21.14 -4.64 11.35
C LEU A 177 21.46 -3.20 10.94
N SER A 178 20.50 -2.49 10.34
CA SER A 178 20.65 -1.09 9.97
C SER A 178 20.89 -0.22 11.20
N ARG A 179 20.13 -0.42 12.29
CA ARG A 179 20.34 0.32 13.55
C ARG A 179 21.71 0.04 14.16
N LEU A 180 22.17 -1.21 14.17
CA LEU A 180 23.48 -1.59 14.68
C LEU A 180 24.60 -1.02 13.80
N TYR A 181 24.47 -1.15 12.48
CA TYR A 181 25.46 -0.66 11.52
C TYR A 181 25.57 0.86 11.56
N PHE A 182 24.44 1.56 11.56
CA PHE A 182 24.38 3.02 11.57
C PHE A 182 24.44 3.65 12.97
N SER A 183 24.49 2.86 14.04
CA SER A 183 24.67 3.36 15.41
C SER A 183 25.91 4.24 15.55
N SER A 184 25.81 5.31 16.34
CA SER A 184 26.93 6.17 16.72
C SER A 184 27.95 5.46 17.62
N SER A 185 27.55 4.37 18.29
CA SER A 185 28.42 3.52 19.12
C SER A 185 29.07 2.37 18.35
N ASN A 186 28.81 2.24 17.05
CA ASN A 186 29.39 1.18 16.23
C ASN A 186 30.90 1.43 16.04
N ARG A 187 31.74 0.70 16.81
CA ARG A 187 33.20 0.79 16.76
C ARG A 187 33.80 0.45 15.38
N ALA A 188 33.05 -0.21 14.49
CA ALA A 188 33.49 -0.49 13.11
C ALA A 188 33.41 0.73 12.17
N LYS A 189 32.68 1.80 12.54
CA LYS A 189 32.66 3.07 11.77
C LYS A 189 33.93 3.89 11.96
N THR A 190 34.57 3.76 13.12
CA THR A 190 35.79 4.51 13.48
C THR A 190 36.94 4.25 12.49
N PRO A 191 37.28 2.99 12.14
CA PRO A 191 38.35 2.70 11.17
C PRO A 191 38.03 3.18 9.74
N LEU A 192 36.79 3.07 9.26
CA LEU A 192 36.42 3.57 7.91
C LEU A 192 36.54 5.09 7.79
N ARG A 193 36.16 5.83 8.84
CA ARG A 193 36.31 7.29 8.89
C ARG A 193 37.78 7.70 9.00
N THR A 194 38.59 6.97 9.77
CA THR A 194 40.05 7.23 9.86
C THR A 194 40.78 6.85 8.57
N MET A 195 40.37 5.77 7.90
CA MET A 195 40.98 5.34 6.64
C MET A 195 40.69 6.35 5.51
N MET A 196 39.43 6.80 5.37
CA MET A 196 39.06 7.88 4.45
C MET A 196 39.77 9.20 4.76
N GLN A 197 39.86 9.59 6.04
CA GLN A 197 40.61 10.78 6.44
C GLN A 197 42.12 10.65 6.17
N SER A 198 42.69 9.45 6.29
CA SER A 198 44.10 9.21 5.97
C SER A 198 44.36 9.27 4.46
N LEU A 199 43.42 8.77 3.65
CA LEU A 199 43.49 8.81 2.18
C LEU A 199 43.34 10.26 1.68
N TYR A 200 42.41 11.03 2.24
CA TYR A 200 42.18 12.43 1.86
C TYR A 200 43.33 13.37 2.28
N ARG A 201 44.13 13.00 3.29
CA ARG A 201 45.37 13.74 3.66
C ARG A 201 46.59 13.37 2.81
N ARG A 202 46.50 12.29 2.02
CA ARG A 202 47.57 11.81 1.13
C ARG A 202 47.34 12.17 -0.34
N LEU A 203 46.17 12.72 -0.67
CA LEU A 203 45.84 13.35 -1.95
C LEU A 203 45.95 14.87 -1.79
#